data_AF-A0A2M7L9C9-F1
#
_entry.id   AF-A0A2M7L9C9-F1
#
_cell.length_a   1.000
_cell.length_b   1.000
_cell.length_c   1.000
_cell.angle_alpha   90.00
_cell.angle_beta   90.00
_cell.angle_gamma   90.00
#
_symmetry.space_group_name_H-M   'P 1'
#
loop_
_entity.id
_entity.type
_entity.pdbx_description
1 polymer ?
#
loop_
_entity_poly.entity_id
_entity_poly.type
_entity_poly.pdbx_seq_one_letter_code
_entity_poly.pdbx_strand_id
1 'polypeptide(L)' 'MSAIDKSYDNAQTWFDAAMERATLLDEAGVLQRQAIADAHNACNNISDPAMLADQQLYVQGRMELEEYERYLLFKYGKA' A
#
# COMPACT_ATOMS: atom_id res chain seq x y z
N MET A 1 3.65 19.35 -1.02
CA MET A 1 4.16 18.98 -2.37
C MET A 1 3.21 17.94 -2.94
N SER A 2 2.22 18.37 -3.74
CA SER A 2 1.31 17.47 -4.43
C SER A 2 1.95 17.02 -5.74
N ALA A 3 2.56 15.84 -5.74
CA ALA A 3 3.02 15.19 -6.96
C ALA A 3 2.13 13.97 -7.23
N ILE A 4 0.91 14.18 -7.68
CA ILE A 4 0.11 13.10 -8.26
C ILE A 4 -0.51 13.61 -9.55
N ASP A 5 0.31 13.65 -10.58
CA ASP A 5 -0.16 13.54 -11.97
C ASP A 5 0.79 12.62 -12.74
N LYS A 6 1.13 11.47 -12.13
CA LYS A 6 1.73 10.33 -12.83
C LYS A 6 0.59 9.37 -13.15
N SER A 7 0.12 9.41 -14.39
CA SER A 7 -0.71 8.34 -14.95
C SER A 7 0.15 7.08 -15.01
N TYR A 8 -0.02 6.18 -14.05
CA TYR A 8 0.61 4.87 -14.10
C TYR A 8 -0.13 3.99 -15.10
N ASP A 9 0.60 3.35 -16.02
CA ASP A 9 0.00 2.53 -17.09
C ASP A 9 -0.67 1.26 -16.53
N ASN A 10 -0.15 0.73 -15.42
CA ASN A 10 -0.68 -0.45 -14.73
C ASN A 10 -0.31 -0.42 -13.24
N ALA A 11 -0.99 -1.27 -12.45
CA ALA A 11 -0.83 -1.29 -10.99
C ALA A 11 0.60 -1.67 -10.57
N GLN A 12 1.27 -2.57 -11.30
CA GLN A 12 2.64 -2.95 -10.98
C GLN A 12 3.60 -1.76 -11.07
N THR A 13 3.48 -0.94 -12.12
CA THR A 13 4.31 0.27 -12.27
C THR A 13 4.05 1.29 -11.15
N TRP A 14 2.82 1.40 -10.63
CA TRP A 14 2.52 2.23 -9.47
C TRP A 14 3.15 1.65 -8.20
N PHE A 15 3.00 0.33 -7.98
CA PHE A 15 3.58 -0.37 -6.85
C PHE A 15 5.10 -0.15 -6.78
N ASP A 16 5.81 -0.42 -7.88
CA ASP A 16 7.27 -0.29 -7.97
C ASP A 16 7.70 1.15 -7.66
N ALA A 17 7.04 2.13 -8.30
CA ALA A 17 7.34 3.54 -8.10
C ALA A 17 7.02 4.04 -6.68
N ALA A 18 6.14 3.39 -5.94
CA ALA A 18 5.85 3.71 -4.55
C ALA A 18 6.87 3.08 -3.60
N MET A 19 7.29 1.84 -3.85
CA MET A 19 8.31 1.16 -3.07
C MET A 19 9.67 1.86 -3.09
N GLU A 20 10.00 2.58 -4.17
CA GLU A 20 11.21 3.40 -4.28
C GLU A 20 11.16 4.71 -3.48
N ARG A 21 9.98 5.17 -3.05
CA ARG A 21 9.84 6.43 -2.31
C ARG A 21 10.40 6.30 -0.91
N ALA A 22 10.88 7.40 -0.34
CA ALA A 22 11.17 7.44 1.09
C ALA A 22 9.88 7.16 1.89
N THR A 23 10.02 6.46 3.01
CA THR A 23 8.89 6.28 3.95
C THR A 23 8.53 7.64 4.56
N LEU A 24 7.23 7.86 4.76
CA LEU A 24 6.70 9.01 5.49
C LEU A 24 6.60 8.77 7.01
N LEU A 25 6.87 7.54 7.45
CA LEU A 25 6.73 7.12 8.84
C LEU A 25 8.09 6.94 9.52
N ASP A 26 8.08 7.11 10.83
CA ASP A 26 9.14 6.60 11.68
C ASP A 26 8.93 5.10 11.97
N GLU A 27 9.90 4.49 12.65
CA GLU A 27 9.87 3.06 12.99
C GLU A 27 8.63 2.70 13.84
N ALA A 28 8.24 3.58 14.76
CA ALA A 28 7.06 3.36 15.60
C ALA A 28 5.76 3.34 14.78
N GLY A 29 5.61 4.25 13.81
CA GLY A 29 4.47 4.30 12.90
C GLY A 29 4.37 3.05 12.02
N VAL A 30 5.51 2.56 11.52
CA VAL A 30 5.54 1.30 10.74
C VAL A 30 5.13 0.11 11.61
N LEU A 31 5.68 -0.02 12.81
CA LEU A 31 5.33 -1.11 13.74
C LEU A 31 3.84 -1.08 14.11
N GLN A 32 3.29 0.11 14.35
CA GLN A 32 1.87 0.26 14.64
C GLN A 32 1.01 -0.21 13.46
N ARG A 33 1.31 0.25 12.24
CA ARG A 33 0.55 -0.16 11.05
C ARG A 33 0.70 -1.66 10.76
N GLN A 34 1.89 -2.22 10.97
CA GLN A 34 2.15 -3.65 10.78
C GLN A 34 1.32 -4.49 11.76
N ALA A 35 1.29 -4.14 13.05
CA ALA A 35 0.49 -4.86 14.04
C ALA A 35 -1.01 -4.85 13.72
N ILE A 36 -1.53 -3.73 13.19
CA ILE A 36 -2.93 -3.63 12.75
C ILE A 36 -3.18 -4.52 11.53
N ALA A 37 -2.28 -4.48 10.53
CA ALA A 37 -2.39 -5.31 9.33
C ALA A 37 -2.33 -6.81 9.68
N ASP A 38 -1.42 -7.22 10.55
CA ASP A 38 -1.27 -8.62 10.98
C ASP A 38 -2.52 -9.12 11.71
N ALA A 39 -3.07 -8.32 12.63
CA ALA A 39 -4.31 -8.65 13.33
C ALA A 39 -5.48 -8.80 12.34
N HIS A 40 -5.61 -7.86 11.39
CA HIS A 40 -6.63 -7.93 10.35
C HIS A 40 -6.48 -9.18 9.47
N ASN A 41 -5.25 -9.49 9.05
CA ASN A 41 -4.97 -10.64 8.19
C ASN A 41 -5.26 -11.96 8.91
N ALA A 42 -4.88 -12.08 10.18
CA ALA A 42 -5.20 -13.23 11.01
C ALA A 42 -6.71 -13.41 11.19
N CYS A 43 -7.45 -12.33 11.48
CA CYS A 43 -8.90 -12.39 11.65
C CYS A 43 -9.65 -12.76 10.36
N ASN A 44 -9.14 -12.38 9.19
CA ASN A 44 -9.78 -12.59 7.89
C ASN A 44 -9.15 -13.73 7.07
N ASN A 45 -8.20 -14.48 7.63
CA ASN A 45 -7.45 -15.53 6.96
C ASN A 45 -6.80 -15.08 5.64
N ILE A 46 -6.31 -13.84 5.60
CA ILE A 46 -5.62 -13.28 4.43
C ILE A 46 -4.19 -13.78 4.45
N SER A 47 -3.88 -14.62 3.47
CA SER A 47 -2.54 -15.21 3.28
C SER A 47 -2.04 -15.09 1.85
N ASP A 48 -2.83 -14.48 0.95
CA ASP A 48 -2.47 -14.28 -0.43
C ASP A 48 -1.24 -13.36 -0.54
N PRO A 49 -0.11 -13.82 -1.10
CA PRO A 49 1.11 -13.04 -1.16
C PRO A 49 0.96 -11.71 -1.92
N ALA A 50 0.08 -11.64 -2.93
CA ALA A 50 -0.11 -10.41 -3.69
C ALA A 50 -0.87 -9.35 -2.87
N MET A 51 -1.90 -9.75 -2.13
CA MET A 51 -2.57 -8.88 -1.16
C MET A 51 -1.64 -8.42 -0.04
N LEU A 52 -0.84 -9.32 0.51
CA LEU A 52 0.12 -8.98 1.57
C LEU A 52 1.18 -7.98 1.06
N ALA A 53 1.66 -8.15 -0.17
CA ALA A 53 2.56 -7.21 -0.80
C ALA A 53 1.92 -5.82 -0.98
N ASP A 54 0.67 -5.75 -1.46
CA ASP A 54 -0.05 -4.48 -1.61
C ASP A 54 -0.16 -3.73 -0.28
N GLN A 55 -0.49 -4.43 0.81
CA GLN A 55 -0.62 -3.82 2.15
C GLN A 55 0.68 -3.14 2.60
N GLN A 56 1.84 -3.61 2.16
CA GLN A 56 3.13 -3.02 2.53
C GLN A 56 3.29 -1.58 2.03
N LEU A 57 2.57 -1.18 0.96
CA LEU A 57 2.57 0.21 0.49
C LEU A 57 2.06 1.17 1.56
N TYR A 58 1.00 0.80 2.27
CA TYR A 58 0.45 1.60 3.36
C TYR A 58 1.21 1.37 4.67
N VAL A 59 1.53 0.12 5.00
CA VAL A 59 2.17 -0.25 6.26
C VAL A 59 3.55 0.40 6.40
N GLN A 60 4.35 0.41 5.33
CA GLN A 60 5.66 1.05 5.32
C GLN A 60 5.59 2.56 5.06
N GLY A 61 4.40 3.16 4.97
CA GLY A 61 4.25 4.59 4.72
C GLY A 61 4.77 5.04 3.35
N ARG A 62 4.74 4.16 2.33
CA ARG A 62 5.04 4.51 0.93
C ARG A 62 3.87 5.23 0.27
N MET A 63 2.68 5.00 0.81
CA MET A 63 1.43 5.65 0.47
C MET A 63 0.70 6.07 1.75
N GLU A 64 0.05 7.22 1.69
CA GLU A 64 -1.01 7.55 2.63
C GLU A 64 -2.29 6.78 2.27
N LEU A 65 -3.22 6.69 3.23
CA LEU A 65 -4.43 5.88 3.10
C LEU A 65 -5.22 6.23 1.81
N GLU A 66 -5.42 7.51 1.52
CA GLU A 66 -6.16 7.95 0.33
C GLU A 66 -5.47 7.54 -0.98
N GLU A 67 -4.14 7.54 -1.04
CA GLU A 67 -3.43 7.07 -2.24
C GLU A 67 -3.54 5.55 -2.36
N TYR A 68 -3.39 4.85 -1.24
CA TYR A 68 -3.51 3.40 -1.20
C TYR A 68 -4.89 2.91 -1.64
N GLU A 69 -5.97 3.56 -1.20
CA GLU A 69 -7.33 3.25 -1.64
C GLU A 69 -7.50 3.44 -3.16
N ARG A 70 -6.95 4.53 -3.72
CA ARG A 70 -6.95 4.76 -5.18
C ARG A 70 -6.16 3.69 -5.92
N TYR A 71 -5.02 3.25 -5.37
CA TYR A 71 -4.22 2.16 -5.93
C TYR A 71 -5.01 0.85 -5.98
N LEU A 72 -5.70 0.47 -4.89
CA LEU A 72 -6.53 -0.74 -4.85
C LEU A 72 -7.68 -0.67 -5.86
N LEU A 73 -8.36 0.47 -5.95
CA LEU A 73 -9.41 0.69 -6.96
C LEU A 73 -8.85 0.59 -8.38
N PHE A 74 -7.65 1.10 -8.64
CA PHE A 74 -7.03 0.98 -9.95
C PHE A 74 -6.63 -0.47 -10.30
N LYS A 75 -6.11 -1.23 -9.32
CA LYS A 75 -5.68 -2.61 -9.50
C LYS A 75 -6.85 -3.59 -9.66
N TYR A 76 -7.89 -3.45 -8.85
CA TYR A 76 -9.00 -4.40 -8.75
C TYR A 76 -10.32 -3.88 -9.35
N GLY A 77 -10.45 -2.58 -9.60
CA GLY A 77 -11.68 -1.94 -10.06
C GLY A 77 -11.96 -2.05 -11.56
N LYS A 78 -11.12 -2.77 -12.33
CA LYS A 78 -11.47 -3.18 -13.70
C LYS A 78 -12.09 -4.59 -13.66
N ALA A 79 -13.42 -4.63 -13.71
CA ALA A 79 -14.21 -5.76 -14.20
C ALA A 79 -14.58 -5.52 -15.67
#